data_AF-A0A0N1BVY3-F1
#
_entry.id   AF-A0A0N1BVY3-F1
#
_cell.length_a   1.000
_cell.length_b   1.000
_cell.length_c   1.000
_cell.angle_alpha   90.00
_cell.angle_beta   90.00
_cell.angle_gamma   90.00
#
_symmetry.space_group_name_H-M   'P 1'
#
loop_
_entity.id
_entity.type
_entity.pdbx_description
1 polymer ?
#
loop_
_entity_poly.entity_id
_entity_poly.type
_entity_poly.pdbx_seq_one_letter_code
_entity_poly.pdbx_strand_id
1 'polypeptide(L)'
;MPADDAQTPALEANGLPRGLRHDLVNALNALLGFASFLEADLPDGPQRDFARQIQKAGRQAMELAERIPSSRREAAVRVLMVSASEDADALILELDGYGCEVTLVPTPSRAVQVLRKAASSWDVILADQPGPADHAGLAAAADGMVIVPRDAESTATTLAVALRGAGRRG
;
A
#
# COMPACT_ATOMS: atom_id res chain seq x y z
N MET A 1 22.55 32.50 -15.65
CA MET A 1 22.14 31.60 -14.56
C MET A 1 21.29 30.49 -15.16
N PRO A 2 21.84 29.28 -15.35
CA PRO A 2 21.02 28.13 -15.72
C PRO A 2 20.31 27.60 -14.46
N ALA A 3 19.01 27.35 -14.60
CA ALA A 3 18.21 26.61 -13.65
C ALA A 3 18.38 25.12 -13.99
N ASP A 4 19.11 24.41 -13.15
CA ASP A 4 19.10 22.96 -13.07
C ASP A 4 18.80 22.63 -11.61
N ASP A 5 17.72 21.89 -11.42
CA ASP A 5 17.57 20.88 -10.38
C ASP A 5 16.10 20.47 -10.40
N ALA A 6 15.84 19.54 -11.33
CA ALA A 6 14.69 18.66 -11.28
C ALA A 6 14.63 18.03 -9.89
N GLN A 7 13.69 18.48 -9.06
CA GLN A 7 13.29 17.77 -7.86
C GLN A 7 12.64 16.46 -8.26
N THR A 8 13.47 15.43 -8.33
CA THR A 8 13.07 14.03 -8.25
C THR A 8 12.67 13.80 -6.79
N PRO A 9 11.38 13.54 -6.46
CA PRO A 9 11.04 13.24 -5.09
C PRO A 9 11.54 11.84 -4.73
N ALA A 10 12.56 11.82 -3.86
CA ALA A 10 12.93 10.80 -2.90
C ALA A 10 12.55 9.34 -3.22
N LEU A 11 13.51 8.62 -3.80
CA LEU A 11 13.72 7.19 -3.56
C LEU A 11 14.02 6.96 -2.06
N GLU A 12 13.02 7.06 -1.19
CA GLU A 12 13.15 6.69 0.23
C GLU A 12 12.16 5.60 0.64
N ALA A 13 12.10 4.52 -0.14
CA ALA A 13 11.53 3.25 0.30
C ALA A 13 12.66 2.30 0.74
N ASN A 14 13.42 2.67 1.77
CA ASN A 14 14.59 1.94 2.28
C ASN A 14 14.26 0.65 3.08
N GLY A 15 13.23 -0.11 2.70
CA GLY A 15 12.88 -1.36 3.39
C GLY A 15 12.00 -2.32 2.58
N LEU A 16 12.04 -3.61 2.95
CA LEU A 16 11.20 -4.65 2.33
C LEU A 16 9.73 -4.48 2.76
N PRO A 17 8.77 -4.45 1.83
CA PRO A 17 7.34 -4.45 2.16
C PRO A 17 7.01 -5.60 3.12
N ARG A 18 6.19 -5.34 4.15
CA ARG A 18 5.84 -6.35 5.17
C ARG A 18 5.35 -7.68 4.57
N GLY A 19 4.55 -7.63 3.50
CA GLY A 19 4.10 -8.82 2.77
C GLY A 19 5.26 -9.58 2.11
N LEU A 20 6.11 -8.88 1.36
CA LEU A 20 7.29 -9.48 0.72
C LEU A 20 8.28 -10.07 1.74
N ARG A 21 8.45 -9.42 2.90
CA ARG A 21 9.25 -9.98 4.00
C ARG A 21 8.67 -11.29 4.51
N HIS A 22 7.36 -11.31 4.78
CA HIS A 22 6.70 -12.49 5.29
C HIS A 22 6.85 -13.67 4.31
N ASP A 23 6.64 -13.41 3.02
CA ASP A 23 6.77 -14.43 1.98
C ASP A 23 8.21 -14.92 1.83
N LEU A 24 9.19 -14.01 1.88
CA LEU A 24 10.62 -14.34 1.88
C LEU A 24 11.00 -15.20 3.09
N VAL A 25 10.57 -14.82 4.29
CA VAL A 25 10.80 -15.57 5.53
C VAL A 25 10.16 -16.95 5.46
N ASN A 26 8.94 -17.06 4.94
CA ASN A 26 8.27 -18.35 4.75
C ASN A 26 9.04 -19.26 3.77
N ALA A 27 9.47 -18.72 2.63
CA ALA A 27 10.26 -19.47 1.66
C ALA A 27 11.62 -19.93 2.24
N LEU A 28 12.31 -19.06 2.98
CA LEU A 28 13.58 -19.39 3.64
C LEU A 28 13.39 -20.46 4.72
N ASN A 29 12.33 -20.37 5.53
CA ASN A 29 12.00 -21.38 6.53
C ASN A 29 11.74 -22.75 5.89
N ALA A 30 10.98 -22.79 4.79
CA ALA A 30 10.74 -24.04 4.06
C ALA A 30 12.04 -24.63 3.50
N LEU A 31 12.89 -23.81 2.87
CA LEU A 31 14.18 -24.23 2.32
C LEU A 31 15.11 -24.78 3.40
N LEU A 32 15.20 -24.10 4.55
CA LEU A 32 15.97 -24.56 5.70
C LEU A 32 15.44 -25.88 6.26
N GLY A 33 14.11 -26.04 6.34
CA GLY A 33 13.46 -27.28 6.76
C GLY A 33 13.82 -28.46 5.84
N PHE A 34 13.67 -28.29 4.53
CA PHE A 34 14.06 -29.33 3.56
C PHE A 34 15.55 -29.65 3.61
N ALA A 35 16.42 -28.65 3.75
CA ALA A 35 17.85 -28.86 3.88
C ALA A 35 18.22 -29.57 5.19
N SER A 36 17.45 -29.39 6.27
CA SER A 36 17.60 -30.15 7.53
C SER A 36 17.19 -31.61 7.38
N PHE A 37 16.10 -31.89 6.67
CA PHE A 37 15.70 -33.27 6.36
C PHE A 37 16.74 -33.96 5.49
N LEU A 38 17.24 -33.29 4.45
CA LEU A 38 18.30 -33.83 3.58
C LEU A 38 19.58 -34.14 4.36
N GLU A 39 20.02 -33.27 5.27
CA GLU A 39 21.22 -33.54 6.08
C GLU A 39 21.04 -34.73 7.04
N ALA A 40 19.82 -34.95 7.54
CA ALA A 40 19.51 -36.04 8.44
C ALA A 40 19.38 -37.39 7.72
N ASP A 41 18.81 -37.39 6.51
CA ASP A 41 18.52 -38.62 5.74
C ASP A 41 19.70 -39.07 4.87
N LEU A 42 20.57 -38.15 4.45
CA LEU A 42 21.70 -38.48 3.59
C LEU A 42 22.86 -39.09 4.39
N PRO A 43 23.51 -40.16 3.87
CA PRO A 43 24.76 -40.66 4.44
C PRO A 43 25.88 -39.64 4.22
N ASP A 44 26.98 -39.82 4.96
CA ASP A 44 28.15 -38.97 4.80
C ASP A 44 28.68 -39.00 3.36
N GLY A 45 28.92 -37.83 2.79
CA GLY A 45 29.37 -37.66 1.42
C GLY A 45 29.00 -36.29 0.82
N PRO A 46 29.33 -36.07 -0.46
CA PRO A 46 29.19 -34.76 -1.11
C PRO A 46 27.77 -34.20 -1.07
N GLN A 47 26.74 -35.05 -1.16
CA GLN A 47 25.33 -34.63 -1.12
C GLN A 47 24.95 -34.06 0.25
N ARG A 48 25.46 -34.66 1.33
CA ARG A 48 25.24 -34.17 2.70
C ARG A 48 26.00 -32.85 2.93
N ASP A 49 27.17 -32.71 2.35
CA ASP A 49 27.93 -31.44 2.38
C ASP A 49 27.21 -30.32 1.61
N PHE A 50 26.57 -30.63 0.47
CA PHE A 50 25.72 -29.67 -0.22
C PHE A 50 24.50 -29.27 0.62
N ALA A 51 23.84 -30.23 1.31
CA ALA A 51 22.73 -29.92 2.21
C ALA A 51 23.15 -28.95 3.34
N ARG A 52 24.33 -29.18 3.93
CA ARG A 52 24.94 -28.27 4.91
C ARG A 52 25.22 -26.89 4.35
N GLN A 53 25.72 -26.82 3.12
CA GLN A 53 26.02 -25.54 2.47
C GLN A 53 24.75 -24.75 2.16
N ILE A 54 23.68 -25.42 1.73
CA ILE A 54 22.34 -24.82 1.53
C ILE A 54 21.82 -24.26 2.85
N GLN A 55 21.91 -25.02 3.95
CA GLN A 55 21.51 -24.53 5.26
C GLN A 55 22.31 -23.29 5.69
N LYS A 56 23.63 -23.31 5.49
CA LYS A 56 24.51 -22.19 5.85
C LYS A 56 24.13 -20.93 5.07
N ALA A 57 23.94 -21.04 3.75
CA ALA A 57 23.52 -19.93 2.91
C ALA A 57 22.11 -19.44 3.28
N GLY A 58 21.17 -20.35 3.56
CA GLY A 58 19.82 -20.02 3.98
C GLY A 58 19.78 -19.25 5.31
N ARG A 59 20.60 -19.63 6.30
CA ARG A 59 20.73 -18.90 7.57
C ARG A 59 21.28 -17.49 7.36
N GLN A 60 22.30 -17.34 6.51
CA GLN A 60 22.84 -16.03 6.17
C GLN A 60 21.81 -15.14 5.45
N ALA A 61 21.02 -15.72 4.55
CA ALA A 61 19.93 -15.00 3.89
C ALA A 61 18.83 -14.58 4.87
N MET A 62 18.52 -15.43 5.87
CA MET A 62 17.58 -15.12 6.94
C MET A 62 18.05 -13.94 7.79
N GLU A 63 19.31 -13.95 8.23
CA GLU A 63 19.91 -12.84 8.99
C GLU A 63 19.89 -11.52 8.19
N LEU A 64 20.14 -11.57 6.88
CA LEU A 64 20.04 -10.41 6.00
C LEU A 64 18.59 -9.92 5.87
N ALA A 65 17.63 -10.84 5.70
CA ALA A 65 16.21 -10.49 5.61
C ALA A 65 15.71 -9.83 6.90
N GLU A 66 16.14 -10.30 8.07
CA GLU A 66 15.81 -9.72 9.37
C GLU A 66 16.44 -8.34 9.59
N ARG A 67 17.66 -8.11 9.10
CA ARG A 67 18.37 -6.83 9.20
C ARG A 67 17.82 -5.74 8.29
N ILE A 68 17.19 -6.10 7.17
CA ILE A 68 16.50 -5.12 6.34
C ILE A 68 15.32 -4.60 7.17
N PRO A 69 15.08 -3.29 7.31
CA PRO A 69 13.90 -2.77 7.99
C PRO A 69 12.64 -3.23 7.24
N SER A 70 11.60 -3.62 7.97
CA SER A 70 10.28 -3.74 7.35
C SER A 70 9.92 -2.32 6.91
N SER A 71 9.86 -2.04 5.61
CA SER A 71 9.12 -0.86 5.23
C SER A 71 7.70 -1.13 5.70
N ARG A 72 7.22 -0.25 6.58
CA ARG A 72 5.78 -0.05 6.70
C ARG A 72 5.40 0.26 5.26
N ARG A 73 4.79 -0.69 4.54
CA ARG A 73 3.93 -0.36 3.41
C ARG A 73 3.14 0.82 3.97
N GLU A 74 3.33 2.04 3.48
CA GLU A 74 2.44 3.14 3.87
C GLU A 74 1.06 2.49 3.81
N ALA A 75 0.38 2.39 4.96
CA ALA A 75 -0.88 1.65 5.03
C ALA A 75 -1.71 2.21 3.88
N ALA A 76 -2.08 1.36 2.93
CA ALA A 76 -2.66 1.85 1.69
C ALA A 76 -3.80 2.77 2.06
N VAL A 77 -3.75 4.02 1.59
CA VAL A 77 -4.69 5.03 2.05
C VAL A 77 -6.05 4.58 1.56
N ARG A 78 -6.99 4.30 2.48
CA ARG A 78 -8.32 3.82 2.14
C ARG A 78 -9.18 5.02 1.79
N VAL A 79 -9.45 5.18 0.51
CA VAL A 79 -10.14 6.35 -0.05
C VAL A 79 -11.56 5.96 -0.42
N LEU A 80 -12.55 6.68 0.13
CA LEU A 80 -13.91 6.61 -0.37
C LEU A 80 -14.11 7.65 -1.47
N MET A 81 -14.21 7.23 -2.71
CA MET A 81 -14.42 8.11 -3.85
C MET A 81 -15.90 8.26 -4.16
N VAL A 82 -16.40 9.49 -4.19
CA VAL A 82 -17.79 9.82 -4.54
C VAL A 82 -17.80 10.53 -5.89
N SER A 83 -18.02 9.76 -6.95
CA SER A 83 -17.99 10.24 -8.33
C SER A 83 -18.98 9.45 -9.18
N ALA A 84 -19.69 10.16 -10.06
CA ALA A 84 -20.53 9.56 -11.10
C ALA A 84 -19.90 9.65 -12.49
N SER A 85 -18.64 10.10 -12.56
CA SER A 85 -17.94 10.32 -13.82
C SER A 85 -17.39 9.02 -14.40
N GLU A 86 -17.43 8.89 -15.72
CA GLU A 86 -16.97 7.69 -16.44
C GLU A 86 -15.45 7.48 -16.35
N ASP A 87 -14.68 8.54 -16.05
CA ASP A 87 -13.23 8.48 -15.87
C ASP A 87 -12.81 7.99 -14.46
N ALA A 88 -13.77 7.75 -13.56
CA ALA A 88 -13.49 7.28 -12.21
C ALA A 88 -12.79 5.91 -12.19
N ASP A 89 -13.18 5.00 -13.09
CA ASP A 89 -12.57 3.65 -13.16
C ASP A 89 -11.10 3.69 -13.56
N ALA A 90 -10.74 4.58 -14.50
CA ALA A 90 -9.35 4.80 -14.89
C ALA A 90 -8.54 5.39 -13.73
N LEU A 91 -9.13 6.36 -13.01
CA LEU A 91 -8.49 7.01 -11.88
C LEU A 91 -8.24 6.05 -10.71
N ILE A 92 -9.15 5.09 -10.46
CA ILE A 92 -8.95 4.05 -9.42
C ILE A 92 -7.69 3.24 -9.71
N LEU A 93 -7.50 2.81 -10.97
CA LEU A 93 -6.34 2.03 -11.37
C LEU A 93 -5.04 2.84 -11.23
N GLU A 94 -5.08 4.13 -11.58
CA GLU A 94 -3.94 5.02 -11.40
C GLU A 94 -3.60 5.22 -9.93
N LEU A 95 -4.60 5.47 -9.07
CA LEU A 95 -4.42 5.68 -7.64
C LEU A 95 -3.97 4.42 -6.89
N ASP A 96 -4.39 3.22 -7.33
CA ASP A 96 -3.89 1.94 -6.83
C ASP A 96 -2.37 1.80 -7.07
N GLY A 97 -1.90 2.22 -8.25
CA GLY A 97 -0.47 2.32 -8.56
C GLY A 97 0.33 3.24 -7.63
N TYR A 98 -0.35 4.20 -7.00
CA TYR A 98 0.23 5.09 -5.99
C TYR A 98 0.02 4.60 -4.54
N GLY A 99 -0.55 3.42 -4.33
CA GLY A 99 -0.80 2.83 -3.01
C GLY A 99 -2.03 3.38 -2.30
N CYS A 100 -3.03 3.87 -3.05
CA CYS A 100 -4.33 4.27 -2.51
C CYS A 100 -5.37 3.19 -2.85
N GLU A 101 -6.02 2.63 -1.84
CA GLU A 101 -7.13 1.70 -2.04
C GLU A 101 -8.42 2.51 -2.18
N VAL A 102 -8.91 2.65 -3.43
CA VAL A 102 -10.07 3.49 -3.73
C VAL A 102 -11.33 2.65 -3.88
N THR A 103 -12.39 3.03 -3.16
CA THR A 103 -13.74 2.47 -3.34
C THR A 103 -14.67 3.51 -3.94
N LEU A 104 -15.18 3.24 -5.14
CA LEU A 104 -16.08 4.13 -5.86
C LEU A 104 -17.53 4.00 -5.37
N VAL A 105 -18.15 5.15 -5.13
CA VAL A 105 -19.57 5.29 -4.79
C VAL A 105 -20.21 6.31 -5.73
N PRO A 106 -21.21 5.93 -6.52
CA PRO A 106 -21.76 6.79 -7.57
C PRO A 106 -22.65 7.93 -7.04
N THR A 107 -23.07 7.89 -5.77
CA THR A 107 -23.99 8.90 -5.21
C THR A 107 -23.62 9.30 -3.78
N PRO A 108 -23.80 10.59 -3.41
CA PRO A 108 -23.49 11.08 -2.07
C PRO A 108 -24.36 10.42 -0.99
N SER A 109 -25.63 10.11 -1.29
CA SER A 109 -26.52 9.41 -0.34
C SER A 109 -26.00 8.02 0.04
N ARG A 110 -25.42 7.30 -0.92
CA ARG A 110 -24.83 5.98 -0.67
C ARG A 110 -23.51 6.11 0.09
N ALA A 111 -22.72 7.15 -0.18
CA ALA A 111 -21.50 7.43 0.57
C ALA A 111 -21.82 7.69 2.05
N VAL A 112 -22.84 8.50 2.34
CA VAL A 112 -23.33 8.72 3.72
C VAL A 112 -23.75 7.42 4.41
N GLN A 113 -24.42 6.51 3.70
CA GLN A 113 -24.82 5.23 4.26
C GLN A 113 -23.61 4.33 4.60
N VAL A 114 -22.58 4.34 3.74
CA VAL A 114 -21.34 3.59 3.96
C VAL A 114 -20.57 4.15 5.16
N LEU A 115 -20.42 5.48 5.21
CA LEU A 115 -19.74 6.17 6.32
C LEU A 115 -20.44 5.94 7.66
N ARG A 116 -21.78 6.02 7.70
CA ARG A 116 -22.55 5.73 8.93
C ARG A 116 -22.41 4.29 9.41
N LYS A 117 -22.18 3.34 8.51
CA LYS A 117 -22.00 1.92 8.87
C LYS A 117 -20.57 1.62 9.34
N ALA A 118 -19.57 2.27 8.75
CA ALA A 118 -18.18 1.95 8.99
C ALA A 118 -17.25 3.14 8.68
N ALA A 119 -17.37 4.23 9.45
CA ALA A 119 -16.55 5.44 9.25
C ALA A 119 -15.05 5.17 9.43
N SER A 120 -14.66 4.35 10.42
CA SER A 120 -13.26 3.99 10.70
C SER A 120 -12.61 3.08 9.64
N SER A 121 -13.37 2.65 8.62
CA SER A 121 -12.85 1.87 7.51
C SER A 121 -12.18 2.72 6.44
N TRP A 122 -12.32 4.04 6.50
CA TRP A 122 -11.80 4.98 5.51
C TRP A 122 -10.86 5.96 6.20
N ASP A 123 -9.80 6.35 5.49
CA ASP A 123 -8.83 7.32 5.98
C ASP A 123 -9.12 8.72 5.40
N VAL A 124 -9.72 8.78 4.21
CA VAL A 124 -10.00 10.03 3.49
C VAL A 124 -11.15 9.83 2.49
N ILE A 125 -11.84 10.92 2.16
CA ILE A 125 -12.92 10.95 1.16
C ILE A 125 -12.44 11.77 -0.04
N LEU A 126 -12.64 11.27 -1.25
CA LEU A 126 -12.42 11.98 -2.51
C LEU A 126 -13.78 12.28 -3.15
N ALA A 127 -14.10 13.53 -3.50
CA ALA A 127 -15.42 13.86 -4.04
C ALA A 127 -15.34 14.89 -5.17
N ASP A 128 -16.09 14.65 -6.25
CA ASP A 128 -16.12 15.56 -7.41
C ASP A 128 -16.71 16.94 -7.08
N GLN A 129 -16.23 17.95 -7.80
CA GLN A 129 -16.66 19.35 -7.77
C GLN A 129 -17.09 19.85 -9.16
N PRO A 130 -18.17 20.65 -9.25
CA PRO A 130 -19.17 20.90 -8.20
C PRO A 130 -20.07 19.67 -7.99
N GLY A 131 -20.50 19.40 -6.76
CA GLY A 131 -21.46 18.32 -6.50
C GLY A 131 -21.28 17.61 -5.16
N PRO A 132 -20.88 16.33 -5.12
CA PRO A 132 -20.89 15.52 -3.90
C PRO A 132 -20.04 16.10 -2.76
N ALA A 133 -18.97 16.84 -3.07
CA ALA A 133 -18.12 17.50 -2.07
C ALA A 133 -18.88 18.56 -1.24
N ASP A 134 -19.87 19.25 -1.82
CA ASP A 134 -20.66 20.30 -1.16
C ASP A 134 -21.93 19.77 -0.50
N HIS A 135 -22.14 18.45 -0.53
CA HIS A 135 -23.34 17.84 0.02
C HIS A 135 -23.30 17.85 1.55
N ALA A 136 -24.17 18.64 2.19
CA ALA A 136 -24.23 18.78 3.65
C ALA A 136 -24.30 17.44 4.41
N GLY A 137 -24.99 16.45 3.84
CA GLY A 137 -25.06 15.11 4.42
C GLY A 137 -23.72 14.36 4.43
N LEU A 138 -22.87 14.58 3.41
CA LEU A 138 -21.55 13.96 3.30
C LEU A 138 -20.58 14.58 4.32
N ALA A 139 -20.57 15.92 4.42
CA ALA A 139 -19.76 16.62 5.41
C ALA A 139 -20.10 16.20 6.86
N ALA A 140 -21.40 16.04 7.17
CA ALA A 140 -21.83 15.56 8.48
C ALA A 140 -21.46 14.08 8.74
N ALA A 141 -21.46 13.25 7.71
CA ALA A 141 -21.10 11.83 7.82
C ALA A 141 -19.59 11.58 7.83
N ALA A 142 -18.80 12.55 7.38
CA ALA A 142 -17.35 12.47 7.35
C ALA A 142 -16.71 12.55 8.75
N ASP A 143 -17.42 13.05 9.77
CA ASP A 143 -17.04 13.08 11.19
C ASP A 143 -15.51 13.12 11.46
N GLY A 144 -14.87 14.24 11.12
CA GLY A 144 -13.43 14.45 11.32
C GLY A 144 -12.52 13.97 10.19
N MET A 145 -13.03 13.25 9.19
CA MET A 145 -12.29 12.90 7.97
C MET A 145 -12.11 14.11 7.05
N VAL A 146 -10.98 14.11 6.33
CA VAL A 146 -10.69 15.11 5.31
C VAL A 146 -11.42 14.74 4.02
N ILE A 147 -12.13 15.70 3.44
CA ILE A 147 -12.72 15.59 2.12
C ILE A 147 -11.78 16.31 1.14
N VAL A 148 -11.19 15.56 0.22
CA VAL A 148 -10.37 16.07 -0.86
C VAL A 148 -11.28 16.35 -2.06
N PRO A 149 -11.40 17.61 -2.52
CA PRO A 149 -12.14 17.92 -3.73
C PRO A 149 -11.39 17.40 -4.96
N ARG A 150 -12.14 16.85 -5.91
CA ARG A 150 -11.68 16.49 -7.25
C ARG A 150 -12.34 17.41 -8.27
N ASP A 151 -11.54 18.16 -9.01
CA ASP A 151 -11.99 18.92 -10.18
C ASP A 151 -11.60 18.20 -11.48
N ALA A 152 -12.07 18.72 -12.62
CA ALA A 152 -11.76 18.14 -13.93
C ALA A 152 -10.28 18.28 -14.34
N GLU A 153 -9.49 19.12 -13.65
CA GLU A 153 -8.06 19.33 -13.92
C GLU A 153 -7.17 18.50 -12.99
N SER A 154 -7.75 17.83 -12.00
CA SER A 154 -7.06 17.06 -10.98
C SER A 154 -6.43 15.79 -11.57
N THR A 155 -5.11 15.73 -11.58
CA THR A 155 -4.36 14.54 -12.00
C THR A 155 -4.24 13.52 -10.87
N ALA A 156 -4.13 12.22 -11.22
CA ALA A 156 -3.97 11.14 -10.25
C ALA A 156 -2.77 11.36 -9.31
N THR A 157 -1.66 11.90 -9.83
CA THR A 157 -0.46 12.22 -9.05
C THR A 157 -0.74 13.26 -7.98
N THR A 158 -1.41 14.37 -8.34
CA THR A 158 -1.76 15.44 -7.40
C THR A 158 -2.73 14.94 -6.33
N LEU A 159 -3.72 14.15 -6.74
CA LEU A 159 -4.68 13.52 -5.83
C LEU A 159 -3.97 12.54 -4.88
N ALA A 160 -3.07 11.69 -5.37
CA ALA A 160 -2.34 10.73 -4.54
C ALA A 160 -1.49 11.41 -3.45
N VAL A 161 -0.90 12.57 -3.74
CA VAL A 161 -0.15 13.37 -2.76
C VAL A 161 -1.10 13.94 -1.71
N ALA A 162 -2.23 14.51 -2.13
CA ALA A 162 -3.24 15.06 -1.22
C ALA A 162 -3.84 13.99 -0.30
N LEU A 163 -4.19 12.82 -0.85
CA LEU A 163 -4.77 11.70 -0.11
C LEU A 163 -3.80 11.14 0.94
N ARG A 164 -2.51 11.01 0.60
CA ARG A 164 -1.47 10.58 1.55
C ARG A 164 -1.17 11.61 2.64
N GLY A 165 -1.25 12.91 2.31
CA GLY A 165 -1.15 13.98 3.30
C GLY A 165 -2.32 13.96 4.29
N ALA A 166 -3.53 13.69 3.80
CA ALA A 166 -4.75 13.62 4.59
C ALA A 166 -4.80 12.40 5.51
N GLY A 167 -4.49 11.20 5.00
CA GLY A 167 -4.54 9.95 5.78
C GLY A 167 -3.51 9.84 6.91
N ARG A 168 -2.51 10.73 6.96
CA ARG A 168 -1.50 10.79 8.04
C ARG A 168 -1.91 11.61 9.27
N ARG A 169 -2.99 12.39 9.19
CA ARG A 169 -3.45 13.29 10.27
C ARG A 169 -4.59 12.70 11.13
N GLY A 170 -5.12 11.53 10.76
CA GLY A 170 -6.13 10.78 11.51
C GLY A 170 -5.53 9.79 12.50
#